data_AF-A0A7J4JMY5-F1
#
_entry.id   AF-A0A7J4JMY5-F1
#
_cell.length_a   1.000
_cell.length_b   1.000
_cell.length_c   1.000
_cell.angle_alpha   90.00
_cell.angle_beta   90.00
_cell.angle_gamma   90.00
#
_symmetry.space_group_name_H-M   'P 1'
#
loop_
_entity.id
_entity.type
_entity.pdbx_description
1 polymer ?
#
loop_
_entity_poly.entity_id
_entity_poly.type
_entity_poly.pdbx_seq_one_letter_code
_entity_poly.pdbx_strand_id
1 'polypeptide(L)'
;MRKISYFTSIDEMLSLLQAVSDGNFPSVRRNLSKGDLVSIHGRKTDDYWLINDPYTYQNLPGFDNGKFPLETIYQLFPGTSESRNRLFEEEAEMVQEDGDIPISYKVLPYSRAIETRTGVCLERSILLQLSQQERLPIFLVKGFCDFPMGDEEKQGYHAFNIALKDGQLLLLDVKPRESKDKRYNPFIVPVEGIDIATQKVVLPQNRSDGRMYHIEYLDEFLG
;
A
#
# COMPACT_ATOMS: atom_id res chain seq x y z
N MET A 1 16.56 -15.03 -28.04
CA MET A 1 16.98 -15.02 -26.62
C MET A 1 15.78 -15.41 -25.77
N ARG A 2 15.90 -16.46 -24.94
CA ARG A 2 14.83 -16.85 -24.01
C ARG A 2 14.84 -15.86 -22.85
N LYS A 3 13.73 -15.13 -22.62
CA LYS A 3 13.51 -14.37 -21.40
C LYS A 3 13.51 -15.37 -20.23
N ILE A 4 14.49 -15.25 -19.35
CA ILE A 4 14.51 -15.98 -18.09
C ILE A 4 13.40 -15.37 -17.24
N SER A 5 12.30 -16.09 -17.05
CA SER A 5 11.26 -15.72 -16.10
C SER A 5 11.85 -15.92 -14.70
N TYR A 6 12.04 -14.82 -13.96
CA TYR A 6 12.44 -14.86 -12.55
C TYR A 6 11.27 -15.38 -11.72
N PHE A 7 11.21 -16.69 -11.54
CA PHE A 7 10.50 -17.25 -10.39
C PHE A 7 11.47 -17.28 -9.24
N THR A 8 11.43 -16.25 -8.40
CA THR A 8 11.90 -16.37 -7.04
C THR A 8 10.92 -17.28 -6.31
N SER A 9 11.42 -18.30 -5.61
CA SER A 9 10.65 -19.06 -4.62
C SER A 9 9.96 -18.09 -3.65
N ILE A 10 8.95 -18.58 -2.93
CA ILE A 10 8.25 -17.76 -1.92
C ILE A 10 9.25 -17.19 -0.89
N ASP A 11 10.25 -17.96 -0.52
CA ASP A 11 11.29 -17.52 0.40
C ASP A 11 12.18 -16.42 -0.20
N GLU A 12 12.53 -16.53 -1.48
CA GLU A 12 13.29 -15.50 -2.20
C GLU A 12 12.48 -14.22 -2.41
N MET A 13 11.18 -14.32 -2.70
CA MET A 13 10.27 -13.17 -2.76
C MET A 13 10.13 -12.47 -1.41
N LEU A 14 9.96 -13.24 -0.33
CA LEU A 14 9.90 -12.70 1.02
C LEU A 14 11.21 -12.02 1.41
N SER A 15 12.35 -12.62 1.04
CA SER A 15 13.67 -12.05 1.27
C SER A 15 13.85 -10.72 0.53
N LEU A 16 13.40 -10.66 -0.72
CA LEU A 16 13.42 -9.43 -1.52
C LEU A 16 12.55 -8.33 -0.90
N LEU A 17 11.29 -8.64 -0.56
CA LEU A 17 10.37 -7.68 0.05
C LEU A 17 10.90 -7.18 1.40
N GLN A 18 11.57 -8.04 2.17
CA GLN A 18 12.24 -7.65 3.42
C GLN A 18 13.44 -6.74 3.17
N ALA A 19 14.33 -7.10 2.24
CA ALA A 19 15.51 -6.30 1.92
C ALA A 19 15.14 -4.87 1.48
N VAL A 20 14.09 -4.73 0.67
CA VAL A 20 13.59 -3.42 0.22
C VAL A 20 12.93 -2.64 1.36
N SER A 21 12.37 -3.33 2.37
CA SER A 21 11.69 -2.71 3.51
C SER A 21 12.61 -2.00 4.50
N ASP A 22 13.91 -2.29 4.47
CA ASP A 22 14.86 -1.78 5.47
C ASP A 22 15.56 -0.47 5.04
N GLY A 23 15.17 0.13 3.91
CA GLY A 23 15.70 1.42 3.46
C GLY A 23 15.14 2.64 4.19
N ASN A 24 15.74 3.82 3.95
CA ASN A 24 15.37 5.09 4.62
C ASN A 24 13.93 5.56 4.30
N PHE A 25 13.45 5.32 3.08
CA PHE A 25 12.07 5.59 2.64
C PHE A 25 11.58 4.49 1.71
N PRO A 26 11.34 3.29 2.25
CA PRO A 26 11.13 2.13 1.43
C PRO A 26 9.75 2.18 0.81
N SER A 27 9.68 1.76 -0.45
CA SER A 27 8.43 1.52 -1.18
C SER A 27 7.67 0.32 -0.62
N VAL A 28 8.37 -0.56 0.09
CA VAL A 28 7.81 -1.71 0.82
C VAL A 28 7.96 -1.46 2.31
N ARG A 29 6.95 -1.73 3.13
CA ARG A 29 7.04 -1.67 4.61
C ARG A 29 6.55 -2.98 5.17
N ARG A 30 7.38 -3.69 5.92
CA ARG A 30 7.02 -4.95 6.59
C ARG A 30 6.13 -4.74 7.82
N ASN A 31 6.50 -3.78 8.67
CA ASN A 31 5.73 -3.42 9.86
C ASN A 31 5.54 -1.91 9.87
N LEU A 32 4.41 -1.47 10.42
CA LEU A 32 4.17 -0.07 10.77
C LEU A 32 4.09 0.07 12.28
N SER A 33 4.91 0.96 12.81
CA SER A 33 5.09 1.23 14.23
C SER A 33 4.84 2.69 14.55
N LYS A 34 4.60 2.99 15.82
CA LYS A 34 4.48 4.37 16.27
C LYS A 34 5.76 5.15 15.93
N GLY A 35 5.62 6.29 15.26
CA GLY A 35 6.73 7.13 14.81
C GLY A 35 7.09 6.96 13.33
N ASP A 36 6.59 5.91 12.67
CA ASP A 36 6.90 5.68 11.26
C ASP A 36 6.26 6.77 10.38
N LEU A 37 7.04 7.28 9.42
CA LEU A 37 6.57 8.16 8.35
C LEU A 37 6.29 7.35 7.08
N VAL A 38 5.09 7.51 6.54
CA VAL A 38 4.64 6.90 5.29
C VAL A 38 4.34 8.01 4.29
N SER A 39 5.17 8.15 3.25
CA SER A 39 4.97 9.16 2.20
C SER A 39 3.68 8.90 1.42
N ILE A 40 2.97 9.99 1.11
CA ILE A 40 1.66 9.93 0.44
C ILE A 40 1.79 9.76 -1.08
N HIS A 41 2.85 10.32 -1.63
CA HIS A 41 3.30 10.09 -3.00
C HIS A 41 4.59 9.24 -2.98
N GLY A 42 5.30 9.10 -4.10
CA GLY A 42 6.55 8.32 -4.21
C GLY A 42 7.68 8.75 -3.26
N ARG A 43 8.95 8.51 -3.60
CA ARG A 43 10.07 8.73 -2.65
C ARG A 43 10.35 10.18 -2.21
N LYS A 44 9.84 11.18 -2.94
CA LYS A 44 10.12 12.61 -2.71
C LYS A 44 8.82 13.39 -2.81
N THR A 45 8.18 13.52 -1.67
CA THR A 45 6.87 14.15 -1.56
C THR A 45 6.92 15.05 -0.37
N ASP A 46 6.18 16.13 -0.46
CA ASP A 46 6.08 17.06 0.65
C ASP A 46 5.03 16.61 1.66
N ASP A 47 4.38 15.43 1.53
CA ASP A 47 3.28 15.02 2.41
C ASP A 47 3.47 13.59 2.99
N TYR A 48 3.39 13.47 4.31
CA TYR A 48 3.56 12.21 5.03
C TYR A 48 2.44 11.96 6.04
N TRP A 49 2.06 10.68 6.13
CA TRP A 49 1.34 10.17 7.28
C TRP A 49 2.33 9.76 8.37
N LEU A 50 2.16 10.31 9.57
CA LEU A 50 2.83 9.84 10.79
C LEU A 50 1.95 8.78 11.45
N ILE A 51 2.46 7.56 11.59
CA ILE A 51 1.81 6.54 12.41
C ILE A 51 1.93 6.95 13.89
N ASN A 52 0.94 7.69 14.38
CA ASN A 52 0.91 8.22 15.74
C ASN A 52 0.29 7.24 16.76
N ASP A 53 -0.60 6.37 16.29
CA ASP A 53 -1.23 5.28 17.04
C ASP A 53 -1.39 4.05 16.15
N PRO A 54 -0.54 3.00 16.32
CA PRO A 54 -0.64 1.79 15.51
C PRO A 54 -1.90 0.98 15.82
N TYR A 55 -2.59 1.22 16.94
CA TYR A 55 -3.79 0.50 17.36
C TYR A 55 -5.10 1.24 17.08
N THR A 56 -5.04 2.38 16.37
CA THR A 56 -6.22 3.22 16.07
C THR A 56 -7.37 2.44 15.43
N TYR A 57 -7.05 1.37 14.70
CA TYR A 57 -8.00 0.47 14.05
C TYR A 57 -8.91 -0.28 15.03
N GLN A 58 -8.49 -0.51 16.27
CA GLN A 58 -9.24 -1.31 17.24
C GLN A 58 -10.56 -0.66 17.66
N ASN A 59 -10.67 0.67 17.49
CA ASN A 59 -11.85 1.45 17.86
C ASN A 59 -12.85 1.61 16.69
N LEU A 60 -12.54 1.07 15.51
CA LEU A 60 -13.36 1.24 14.31
C LEU A 60 -14.53 0.23 14.28
N PRO A 61 -15.71 0.65 13.77
CA PRO A 61 -16.88 -0.22 13.72
C PRO A 61 -16.63 -1.42 12.79
N GLY A 62 -17.06 -2.60 13.22
CA GLY A 62 -16.82 -3.85 12.50
C GLY A 62 -15.50 -4.54 12.83
N PHE A 63 -14.70 -3.97 13.74
CA PHE A 63 -13.64 -4.71 14.42
C PHE A 63 -14.26 -5.67 15.43
N ASP A 64 -14.15 -6.98 15.19
CA ASP A 64 -14.62 -8.00 16.12
C ASP A 64 -13.58 -9.11 16.28
N ASN A 65 -13.34 -9.54 17.51
CA ASN A 65 -12.35 -10.58 17.86
C ASN A 65 -10.98 -10.33 17.20
N GLY A 66 -10.59 -9.06 17.18
CA GLY A 66 -9.35 -8.60 16.59
C GLY A 66 -9.32 -8.58 15.05
N LYS A 67 -10.42 -8.81 14.33
CA LYS A 67 -10.48 -8.93 12.87
C LYS A 67 -11.27 -7.78 12.25
N PHE A 68 -10.82 -7.34 11.07
CA PHE A 68 -11.65 -6.64 10.09
C PHE A 68 -12.00 -7.58 8.94
N PRO A 69 -13.28 -7.72 8.57
CA PRO A 69 -13.62 -8.14 7.22
C PRO A 69 -13.01 -7.13 6.23
N LEU A 70 -12.35 -7.63 5.18
CA LEU A 70 -11.72 -6.77 4.17
C LEU A 70 -12.74 -5.85 3.50
N GLU A 71 -14.00 -6.31 3.31
CA GLU A 71 -15.08 -5.46 2.81
C GLU A 71 -15.38 -4.23 3.70
N THR A 72 -15.14 -4.32 5.02
CA THR A 72 -15.41 -3.23 5.97
C THR A 72 -14.43 -2.08 5.78
N ILE A 73 -13.17 -2.37 5.45
CA ILE A 73 -12.13 -1.35 5.19
C ILE A 73 -12.59 -0.37 4.09
N TYR A 74 -13.32 -0.84 3.08
CA TYR A 74 -13.87 0.01 2.02
C TYR A 74 -14.90 1.01 2.52
N GLN A 75 -15.79 0.56 3.40
CA GLN A 75 -16.90 1.37 3.89
C GLN A 75 -16.43 2.43 4.90
N LEU A 76 -15.27 2.21 5.52
CA LEU A 76 -14.69 3.12 6.50
C LEU A 76 -14.11 4.39 5.86
N PHE A 77 -13.75 4.38 4.58
CA PHE A 77 -13.17 5.55 3.88
C PHE A 77 -13.94 5.92 2.60
N PRO A 78 -15.09 6.61 2.69
CA PRO A 78 -15.78 7.17 1.54
C PRO A 78 -15.08 8.42 0.96
N GLY A 79 -14.10 9.01 1.68
CA GLY A 79 -13.42 10.24 1.26
C GLY A 79 -12.67 10.10 -0.07
N THR A 80 -12.44 11.24 -0.73
CA THR A 80 -11.75 11.33 -2.02
C THR A 80 -10.32 11.87 -1.87
N SER A 81 -9.54 11.85 -2.96
CA SER A 81 -8.24 12.54 -3.00
C SER A 81 -8.35 14.03 -2.68
N GLU A 82 -9.45 14.69 -3.06
CA GLU A 82 -9.68 16.12 -2.78
C GLU A 82 -9.86 16.36 -1.27
N SER A 83 -10.70 15.54 -0.60
CA SER A 83 -10.88 15.63 0.85
C SER A 83 -9.56 15.42 1.61
N ARG A 84 -8.72 14.50 1.11
CA ARG A 84 -7.40 14.24 1.68
C ARG A 84 -6.47 15.43 1.54
N ASN A 85 -6.38 16.00 0.34
CA ASN A 85 -5.48 17.12 0.09
C ASN A 85 -5.85 18.34 0.94
N ARG A 86 -7.15 18.63 1.09
CA ARG A 86 -7.63 19.72 1.96
C ARG A 86 -7.15 19.55 3.42
N LEU A 87 -7.15 18.32 3.93
CA LEU A 87 -6.69 18.04 5.29
C LEU A 87 -5.21 18.41 5.50
N PHE A 88 -4.36 18.16 4.49
CA PHE A 88 -2.95 18.54 4.51
C PHE A 88 -2.71 20.04 4.31
N GLU A 89 -3.63 20.74 3.67
CA GLU A 89 -3.57 22.20 3.54
C GLU A 89 -3.94 22.91 4.84
N GLU A 90 -4.89 22.36 5.60
CA GLU A 90 -5.45 23.01 6.79
C GLU A 90 -4.73 22.64 8.10
N GLU A 91 -4.24 21.41 8.23
CA GLU A 91 -3.85 20.86 9.55
C GLU A 91 -2.41 20.34 9.64
N ALA A 92 -1.69 20.19 8.54
CA ALA A 92 -0.39 19.54 8.58
C ALA A 92 0.69 20.44 9.19
N GLU A 93 1.55 19.85 10.01
CA GLU A 93 2.73 20.52 10.55
C GLU A 93 3.86 20.47 9.51
N MET A 94 4.50 21.61 9.23
CA MET A 94 5.71 21.62 8.42
C MET A 94 6.91 21.26 9.28
N VAL A 95 7.57 20.15 8.93
CA VAL A 95 8.81 19.69 9.53
C VAL A 95 9.94 19.95 8.53
N GLN A 96 11.07 20.48 9.02
CA GLN A 96 12.31 20.60 8.27
C GLN A 96 13.27 19.54 8.78
N GLU A 97 13.80 18.68 7.91
CA GLU A 97 14.86 17.75 8.31
C GLU A 97 15.95 17.55 7.23
N ASP A 98 17.18 17.50 7.78
CA ASP A 98 18.50 17.02 7.33
C ASP A 98 19.38 17.83 6.34
N GLY A 99 20.50 18.35 6.87
CA GLY A 99 21.65 18.91 6.13
C GLY A 99 21.60 20.40 5.76
N ASP A 100 22.50 20.81 4.84
CA ASP A 100 22.58 22.17 4.26
C ASP A 100 21.45 22.47 3.26
N ILE A 101 20.59 21.48 2.97
CA ILE A 101 19.48 21.60 2.02
C ILE A 101 18.17 21.47 2.80
N PRO A 102 17.44 22.57 3.05
CA PRO A 102 16.15 22.48 3.73
C PRO A 102 15.14 21.76 2.83
N ILE A 103 14.81 20.51 3.18
CA ILE A 103 13.64 19.81 2.65
C ILE A 103 12.50 20.08 3.62
N SER A 104 11.46 20.77 3.16
CA SER A 104 10.25 21.01 3.96
C SER A 104 9.20 19.98 3.58
N TYR A 105 8.71 19.22 4.56
CA TYR A 105 7.61 18.29 4.36
C TYR A 105 6.52 18.52 5.42
N LYS A 106 5.29 18.23 5.04
CA LYS A 106 4.07 18.28 5.82
C LYS A 106 3.81 16.91 6.42
N VAL A 107 3.53 16.90 7.72
CA VAL A 107 3.22 15.68 8.45
C VAL A 107 1.86 15.81 9.08
N LEU A 108 1.04 14.77 8.92
CA LEU A 108 -0.24 14.67 9.62
C LEU A 108 -0.34 13.33 10.36
N PRO A 109 -0.91 13.30 11.59
CA PRO A 109 -1.14 12.05 12.30
C PRO A 109 -2.12 11.15 11.52
N TYR A 110 -1.75 9.89 11.30
CA TYR A 110 -2.56 8.93 10.55
C TYR A 110 -3.94 8.68 11.20
N SER A 111 -4.06 8.79 12.53
CA SER A 111 -5.38 8.73 13.18
C SER A 111 -6.36 9.78 12.65
N ARG A 112 -5.90 10.92 12.12
CA ARG A 112 -6.76 11.92 11.47
C ARG A 112 -7.41 11.40 10.19
N ALA A 113 -6.70 10.61 9.39
CA ALA A 113 -7.27 9.93 8.22
C ALA A 113 -8.45 9.03 8.63
N ILE A 114 -8.29 8.31 9.75
CA ILE A 114 -9.29 7.42 10.32
C ILE A 114 -10.50 8.20 10.84
N GLU A 115 -10.27 9.22 11.66
CA GLU A 115 -11.32 10.06 12.27
C GLU A 115 -12.17 10.76 11.22
N THR A 116 -11.52 11.35 10.21
CA THR A 116 -12.20 12.09 9.13
C THR A 116 -12.72 11.18 8.03
N ARG A 117 -12.42 9.87 8.11
CA ARG A 117 -12.78 8.86 7.09
C ARG A 117 -12.30 9.25 5.68
N THR A 118 -11.14 9.87 5.64
CA THR A 118 -10.52 10.38 4.43
C THR A 118 -9.42 9.42 4.00
N GLY A 119 -9.63 8.70 2.89
CA GLY A 119 -8.67 7.69 2.48
C GLY A 119 -8.90 7.15 1.08
N VAL A 120 -7.80 7.01 0.34
CA VAL A 120 -7.75 6.40 -0.99
C VAL A 120 -7.09 5.02 -0.87
N CYS A 121 -6.23 4.63 -1.82
CA CYS A 121 -5.53 3.34 -1.76
C CYS A 121 -4.53 3.24 -0.61
N LEU A 122 -3.80 4.31 -0.30
CA LEU A 122 -2.74 4.30 0.72
C LEU A 122 -3.29 4.12 2.13
N GLU A 123 -4.22 4.96 2.56
CA GLU A 123 -4.77 4.94 3.91
C GLU A 123 -5.47 3.60 4.17
N ARG A 124 -6.21 3.08 3.19
CA ARG A 124 -6.81 1.74 3.30
C ARG A 124 -5.75 0.64 3.44
N SER A 125 -4.63 0.75 2.72
CA SER A 125 -3.54 -0.25 2.78
C SER A 125 -2.76 -0.17 4.09
N ILE A 126 -2.61 1.03 4.67
CA ILE A 126 -2.08 1.24 6.02
C ILE A 126 -3.01 0.60 7.05
N LEU A 127 -4.33 0.88 6.98
CA LEU A 127 -5.30 0.29 7.89
C LEU A 127 -5.27 -1.24 7.82
N LEU A 128 -5.24 -1.79 6.60
CA LEU A 128 -5.14 -3.22 6.38
C LEU A 128 -3.87 -3.79 7.03
N GLN A 129 -2.71 -3.21 6.75
CA GLN A 129 -1.45 -3.67 7.34
C GLN A 129 -1.49 -3.64 8.88
N LEU A 130 -1.84 -2.51 9.48
CA LEU A 130 -1.91 -2.37 10.94
C LEU A 130 -2.83 -3.42 11.56
N SER A 131 -3.97 -3.71 10.93
CA SER A 131 -4.92 -4.69 11.45
C SER A 131 -4.49 -6.16 11.32
N GLN A 132 -3.50 -6.48 10.47
CA GLN A 132 -3.12 -7.86 10.14
C GLN A 132 -1.67 -8.22 10.51
N GLN A 133 -0.77 -7.24 10.67
CA GLN A 133 0.67 -7.47 10.81
C GLN A 133 1.07 -8.29 12.04
N GLU A 134 0.24 -8.35 13.07
CA GLU A 134 0.49 -9.21 14.25
C GLU A 134 0.21 -10.70 13.98
N ARG A 135 -0.48 -11.03 12.87
CA ARG A 135 -1.03 -12.37 12.63
C ARG A 135 -0.42 -13.07 11.44
N LEU A 136 0.04 -12.30 10.45
CA LEU A 136 0.65 -12.83 9.26
C LEU A 136 1.65 -11.83 8.69
N PRO A 137 2.71 -12.31 8.00
CA PRO A 137 3.62 -11.43 7.28
C PRO A 137 2.85 -10.69 6.17
N ILE A 138 2.64 -9.39 6.35
CA ILE A 138 1.97 -8.51 5.40
C ILE A 138 2.83 -7.28 5.18
N PHE A 139 3.00 -6.90 3.92
CA PHE A 139 3.82 -5.79 3.49
C PHE A 139 2.91 -4.73 2.88
N LEU A 140 3.00 -3.47 3.31
CA LEU A 140 2.50 -2.35 2.51
C LEU A 140 3.46 -2.13 1.36
N VAL A 141 2.93 -2.03 0.16
CA VAL A 141 3.67 -1.81 -1.06
C VAL A 141 3.12 -0.57 -1.74
N LYS A 142 4.02 0.36 -2.05
CA LYS A 142 3.78 1.58 -2.81
C LYS A 142 4.40 1.41 -4.19
N GLY A 143 3.73 1.93 -5.20
CA GLY A 143 4.21 1.92 -6.58
C GLY A 143 3.14 2.37 -7.55
N PHE A 144 2.96 1.64 -8.64
CA PHE A 144 2.03 2.01 -9.70
C PHE A 144 1.09 0.87 -10.03
N CYS A 145 -0.12 1.21 -10.47
CA CYS A 145 -1.03 0.24 -11.05
C CYS A 145 -1.63 0.77 -12.35
N ASP A 146 -1.57 -0.06 -13.38
CA ASP A 146 -2.23 0.18 -14.65
C ASP A 146 -3.65 -0.38 -14.55
N PHE A 147 -4.65 0.50 -14.64
CA PHE A 147 -6.05 0.10 -14.62
C PHE A 147 -6.60 0.08 -16.05
N PRO A 148 -7.26 -1.01 -16.48
CA PRO A 148 -7.96 -1.01 -17.74
C PRO A 148 -9.19 -0.08 -17.64
N MET A 149 -9.17 1.03 -18.37
CA MET A 149 -10.28 1.98 -18.47
C MET A 149 -10.72 2.13 -19.93
N GLY A 150 -11.60 1.24 -20.39
CA GLY A 150 -12.01 1.22 -21.80
C GLY A 150 -10.86 0.77 -22.69
N ASP A 151 -10.53 1.55 -23.73
CA ASP A 151 -9.43 1.28 -24.66
C ASP A 151 -8.09 1.92 -24.21
N GLU A 152 -8.07 2.64 -23.08
CA GLU A 152 -6.88 3.29 -22.55
C GLU A 152 -6.41 2.66 -21.23
N GLU A 153 -5.11 2.47 -21.09
CA GLU A 153 -4.46 2.15 -19.82
C GLU A 153 -4.13 3.45 -19.09
N LYS A 154 -4.70 3.66 -17.90
CA LYS A 154 -4.29 4.75 -17.01
C LYS A 154 -3.41 4.19 -15.90
N GLN A 155 -2.12 4.51 -16.00
CA GLN A 155 -1.18 4.32 -14.91
C GLN A 155 -1.41 5.38 -13.83
N GLY A 156 -1.55 4.94 -12.59
CA GLY A 156 -1.64 5.83 -11.44
C GLY A 156 -0.78 5.33 -10.29
N TYR A 157 -0.27 6.26 -9.48
CA TYR A 157 0.34 5.91 -8.21
C TYR A 157 -0.68 5.15 -7.36
N HIS A 158 -0.21 4.06 -6.75
CA HIS A 158 -1.07 3.10 -6.07
C HIS A 158 -0.38 2.47 -4.86
N ALA A 159 -1.19 2.11 -3.88
CA ALA A 159 -0.75 1.37 -2.71
C ALA A 159 -1.62 0.14 -2.54
N PHE A 160 -0.98 -0.97 -2.19
CA PHE A 160 -1.59 -2.27 -2.00
C PHE A 160 -0.81 -3.04 -0.94
N ASN A 161 -1.27 -4.22 -0.55
CA ASN A 161 -0.53 -5.09 0.35
C ASN A 161 -0.15 -6.41 -0.32
N ILE A 162 0.97 -6.99 0.09
CA ILE A 162 1.32 -8.39 -0.21
C ILE A 162 1.37 -9.14 1.11
N ALA A 163 0.69 -10.28 1.19
CA ALA A 163 0.56 -11.07 2.41
C ALA A 163 0.98 -12.52 2.18
N LEU A 164 1.71 -13.10 3.13
CA LEU A 164 1.97 -14.54 3.17
C LEU A 164 0.88 -15.24 3.98
N LYS A 165 0.15 -16.14 3.35
CA LYS A 165 -0.86 -16.96 4.01
C LYS A 165 -0.80 -18.39 3.50
N ASP A 166 -0.77 -19.35 4.41
CA ASP A 166 -0.78 -20.79 4.09
C ASP A 166 0.30 -21.20 3.06
N GLY A 167 1.47 -20.56 3.13
CA GLY A 167 2.58 -20.81 2.19
C GLY A 167 2.34 -20.25 0.78
N GLN A 168 1.46 -19.27 0.61
CA GLN A 168 1.23 -18.57 -0.67
C GLN A 168 1.27 -17.04 -0.45
N LEU A 169 1.92 -16.33 -1.37
CA LEU A 169 1.84 -14.86 -1.40
C LEU A 169 0.55 -14.42 -2.10
N LEU A 170 -0.13 -13.47 -1.50
CA LEU A 170 -1.38 -12.90 -1.97
C LEU A 170 -1.22 -11.38 -2.11
N LEU A 171 -1.55 -10.84 -3.28
CA LEU A 171 -1.77 -9.42 -3.48
C LEU A 171 -3.17 -9.07 -2.97
N LEU A 172 -3.24 -8.07 -2.10
CA LEU A 172 -4.45 -7.52 -1.50
C LEU A 172 -4.57 -6.06 -1.95
N ASP A 173 -5.46 -5.78 -2.90
CA ASP A 173 -5.77 -4.41 -3.31
C ASP A 173 -7.12 -3.99 -2.74
N VAL A 174 -7.07 -2.93 -1.93
CA VAL A 174 -8.18 -2.28 -1.25
C VAL A 174 -8.80 -1.13 -2.07
N LYS A 175 -8.58 -1.12 -3.39
CA LYS A 175 -9.27 -0.23 -4.33
C LYS A 175 -10.54 -0.87 -4.88
N PRO A 176 -11.71 -0.25 -4.65
CA PRO A 176 -12.98 -0.86 -4.98
C PRO A 176 -13.12 -1.03 -6.48
N ARG A 177 -13.50 -2.24 -6.91
CA ARG A 177 -14.26 -2.44 -8.14
C ARG A 177 -15.72 -2.40 -7.73
N GLU A 178 -16.47 -1.41 -8.21
CA GLU A 178 -17.91 -1.43 -8.02
C GLU A 178 -18.46 -2.65 -8.77
N SER A 179 -18.96 -3.64 -8.04
CA SER A 179 -19.67 -4.75 -8.68
C SER A 179 -21.01 -4.23 -9.23
N LYS A 180 -21.60 -4.98 -10.17
CA LYS A 180 -22.93 -4.65 -10.73
C LYS A 180 -24.03 -4.50 -9.65
N ASP A 181 -23.81 -5.08 -8.47
CA ASP A 181 -24.71 -5.03 -7.32
C ASP A 181 -24.37 -3.92 -6.31
N LYS A 182 -23.45 -2.99 -6.64
CA LYS A 182 -22.90 -1.96 -5.73
C LYS A 182 -22.20 -2.52 -4.49
N ARG A 183 -21.86 -3.81 -4.49
CA ARG A 183 -21.03 -4.44 -3.47
C ARG A 183 -19.56 -4.24 -3.82
N TYR A 184 -18.75 -3.86 -2.85
CA TYR A 184 -17.31 -3.72 -3.01
C TYR A 184 -16.64 -5.04 -2.63
N ASN A 185 -16.01 -5.69 -3.59
CA ASN A 185 -15.28 -6.94 -3.35
C ASN A 185 -13.77 -6.65 -3.28
N PRO A 186 -13.07 -7.15 -2.25
CA PRO A 186 -11.62 -7.03 -2.19
C PRO A 186 -10.96 -7.77 -3.35
N PHE A 187 -9.96 -7.14 -3.97
CA PHE A 187 -9.15 -7.78 -5.00
C PHE A 187 -8.02 -8.56 -4.32
N ILE A 188 -8.23 -9.87 -4.21
CA ILE A 188 -7.30 -10.81 -3.56
C ILE A 188 -6.85 -11.84 -4.59
N VAL A 189 -5.57 -11.81 -4.96
CA VAL A 189 -5.04 -12.64 -6.05
C VAL A 189 -3.69 -13.23 -5.64
N PRO A 190 -3.42 -14.51 -5.93
CA PRO A 190 -2.09 -15.10 -5.75
C PRO A 190 -1.02 -14.32 -6.54
N VAL A 191 0.14 -14.17 -5.93
CA VAL A 191 1.35 -13.67 -6.61
C VAL A 191 2.13 -14.88 -7.11
N GLU A 192 2.41 -14.92 -8.41
CA GLU A 192 3.23 -15.95 -9.05
C GLU A 192 4.71 -15.63 -8.96
N GLY A 193 5.07 -14.34 -8.86
CA GLY A 193 6.44 -13.88 -8.83
C GLY A 193 6.55 -12.36 -8.82
N ILE A 194 7.79 -11.87 -8.79
CA ILE A 194 8.13 -10.48 -9.08
C ILE A 194 9.15 -10.50 -10.22
N ASP A 195 8.81 -9.90 -11.35
CA ASP A 195 9.78 -9.66 -12.42
C ASP A 195 10.69 -8.51 -11.98
N ILE A 196 11.91 -8.89 -11.61
CA ILE A 196 12.91 -7.98 -11.06
C ILE A 196 13.30 -6.88 -12.04
N ALA A 197 13.45 -7.22 -13.33
CA ALA A 197 13.91 -6.28 -14.36
C ALA A 197 12.87 -5.20 -14.66
N THR A 198 11.59 -5.55 -14.53
CA THR A 198 10.47 -4.62 -14.81
C THR A 198 9.76 -4.13 -13.55
N GLN A 199 10.18 -4.61 -12.38
CA GLN A 199 9.59 -4.31 -11.08
C GLN A 199 8.10 -4.70 -10.98
N LYS A 200 7.64 -5.62 -11.85
CA LYS A 200 6.24 -6.02 -11.97
C LYS A 200 5.90 -7.17 -11.04
N VAL A 201 4.78 -7.06 -10.34
CA VAL A 201 4.18 -8.21 -9.64
C VAL A 201 3.48 -9.08 -10.69
N VAL A 202 3.89 -10.34 -10.77
CA VAL A 202 3.33 -11.30 -11.72
C VAL A 202 2.09 -11.94 -11.07
N LEU A 203 0.94 -11.76 -11.71
CA LEU A 203 -0.35 -12.32 -11.30
C LEU A 203 -0.84 -13.34 -12.34
N PRO A 204 -1.61 -14.37 -11.93
CA PRO A 204 -2.25 -15.29 -12.87
C PRO A 204 -3.11 -14.52 -13.87
N GLN A 205 -2.88 -14.74 -15.17
CA GLN A 205 -3.50 -13.96 -16.24
C GLN A 205 -5.04 -14.01 -16.19
N ASN A 206 -5.62 -15.13 -15.74
CA ASN A 206 -7.06 -15.32 -15.59
C ASN A 206 -7.67 -14.64 -14.34
N ARG A 207 -6.84 -14.04 -13.47
CA ARG A 207 -7.25 -13.39 -12.22
C ARG A 207 -6.75 -11.95 -12.08
N SER A 208 -5.88 -11.49 -12.98
CA SER A 208 -5.34 -10.12 -12.93
C SER A 208 -6.39 -9.04 -13.21
N ASP A 209 -7.52 -9.40 -13.85
CA ASP A 209 -8.54 -8.46 -14.32
C ASP A 209 -7.95 -7.32 -15.18
N GLY A 210 -6.85 -7.59 -15.90
CA GLY A 210 -6.13 -6.60 -16.70
C GLY A 210 -5.31 -5.59 -15.87
N ARG A 211 -5.22 -5.76 -14.54
CA ARG A 211 -4.40 -4.91 -13.68
C ARG A 211 -2.94 -5.35 -13.74
N MET A 212 -2.05 -4.37 -13.88
CA MET A 212 -0.60 -4.58 -13.76
C MET A 212 -0.09 -3.77 -12.58
N TYR A 213 0.57 -4.44 -11.62
CA TYR A 213 1.10 -3.80 -10.42
C TYR A 213 2.62 -3.72 -10.51
N HIS A 214 3.14 -2.57 -10.12
CA HIS A 214 4.56 -2.26 -10.08
C HIS A 214 4.94 -1.86 -8.67
N ILE A 215 6.06 -2.39 -8.18
CA ILE A 215 6.68 -1.92 -6.95
C ILE A 215 7.58 -0.76 -7.31
N GLU A 216 7.49 0.36 -6.59
CA GLU A 216 8.39 1.49 -6.82
C GLU A 216 9.83 1.13 -6.42
N TYR A 217 10.81 1.48 -7.26
CA TYR A 217 12.23 1.54 -6.90
C TYR A 217 12.85 0.25 -6.34
N LEU A 218 12.56 -0.91 -6.94
CA LEU A 218 13.23 -2.18 -6.62
C LEU A 218 14.71 -2.19 -7.05
N ASP A 219 15.06 -1.40 -8.07
CA ASP A 219 16.38 -1.34 -8.72
C ASP A 219 17.50 -0.87 -7.79
N GLU A 220 17.25 0.07 -6.88
CA GLU A 220 18.27 0.59 -5.96
C GLU A 220 18.77 -0.43 -4.91
N PHE A 221 18.09 -1.57 -4.76
CA PHE A 221 18.46 -2.63 -3.82
C PHE A 221 19.17 -3.83 -4.48
N LEU A 222 19.25 -3.83 -5.81
CA LEU A 222 19.74 -4.96 -6.60
C LEU A 222 21.12 -4.72 -7.23
N GLY A 223 21.68 -3.52 -7.06
CA GLY A 223 23.01 -3.16 -7.54
C GLY A 223 23.23 -1.65 -7.59
#